data_AF-A0A8S3DPE4-F1
#
_entry.id   AF-A0A8S3DPE4-F1
#
_cell.length_a   1.000
_cell.length_b   1.000
_cell.length_c   1.000
_cell.angle_alpha   90.00
_cell.angle_beta   90.00
_cell.angle_gamma   90.00
#
_symmetry.space_group_name_H-M   'P 1'
#
loop_
_entity.id
_entity.type
_entity.pdbx_description
1 polymer ?
#
loop_
_entity_poly.entity_id
_entity_poly.type
_entity_poly.pdbx_seq_one_letter_code
_entity_poly.pdbx_strand_id
1 'polypeptide(L)'
;SLVGAPKIFQAVCRDMIFPSLKYFSAGSGKSDEPHRAYFLTYFIAVLFTGIGQLNHVAPIISNFFLMTYALVNYSCFDASLAKASGWRPAFRYYNKWLALAGALLCVGIMFIINWYTALITLVISGGIFLYVRTTKPEVNWGSSVEAHTYRRALDATLKLEGVQEHVKNFRPQMLVLTGNPVSRPALVDLGSLVSHGYSLMICGHVILDNPLVNIKISDQKENGEAWLKKRNAKAFYQTIVAPTVRHGTIALLQVSNDECSRRSVLAYRPEI
;
A
#
# COMPACT_ATOMS: atom_id res chain seq x y z
N SER A 1 -30.16 13.22 -7.31
CA SER A 1 -28.69 13.27 -7.12
C SER A 1 -28.15 14.59 -6.54
N LEU A 2 -28.95 15.66 -6.42
CA LEU A 2 -28.46 16.99 -6.05
C LEU A 2 -27.85 17.09 -4.63
N VAL A 3 -28.33 16.27 -3.66
CA VAL A 3 -27.81 16.26 -2.28
C VAL A 3 -26.72 15.21 -2.07
N GLY A 4 -26.83 14.05 -2.74
CA GLY A 4 -25.88 12.95 -2.57
C GLY A 4 -24.52 13.22 -3.21
N ALA A 5 -24.49 13.73 -4.45
CA ALA A 5 -23.23 13.92 -5.19
C ALA A 5 -22.28 14.92 -4.52
N PRO A 6 -22.75 16.10 -4.02
CA PRO A 6 -21.89 17.05 -3.30
C PRO A 6 -21.28 16.46 -2.01
N LYS A 7 -22.06 15.66 -1.26
CA LYS A 7 -21.60 15.05 0.00
C LYS A 7 -20.55 13.97 -0.25
N ILE A 8 -20.72 13.13 -1.27
CA ILE A 8 -19.70 12.15 -1.68
C ILE A 8 -18.43 12.87 -2.14
N PHE A 9 -18.57 13.93 -2.95
CA PHE A 9 -17.43 14.70 -3.43
C PHE A 9 -16.68 15.40 -2.29
N GLN A 10 -17.38 15.97 -1.32
CA GLN A 10 -16.81 16.56 -0.11
C GLN A 10 -16.00 15.53 0.69
N ALA A 11 -16.53 14.31 0.89
CA ALA A 11 -15.83 13.24 1.60
C ALA A 11 -14.52 12.86 0.89
N VAL A 12 -14.55 12.68 -0.44
CA VAL A 12 -13.34 12.39 -1.24
C VAL A 12 -12.30 13.51 -1.13
N CYS A 13 -12.74 14.78 -1.07
CA CYS A 13 -11.83 15.92 -0.92
C CYS A 13 -11.23 16.02 0.50
N ARG A 14 -11.88 15.44 1.52
CA ARG A 14 -11.34 15.35 2.89
C ARG A 14 -10.25 14.31 3.03
N ASP A 15 -10.36 13.22 2.28
CA ASP A 15 -9.35 12.16 2.25
C ASP A 15 -8.03 12.62 1.60
N MET A 16 -7.94 13.87 1.11
CA MET A 16 -6.72 14.49 0.57
C MET A 16 -6.07 13.69 -0.58
N ILE A 17 -6.85 12.83 -1.24
CA ILE A 17 -6.42 12.01 -2.38
C ILE A 17 -5.99 12.91 -3.55
N PHE A 18 -6.67 14.04 -3.73
CA PHE A 18 -6.35 15.07 -4.72
C PHE A 18 -6.06 16.39 -4.01
N PRO A 19 -4.79 16.73 -3.73
CA PRO A 19 -4.43 17.94 -2.98
C PRO A 19 -4.98 19.24 -3.60
N SER A 20 -5.09 19.30 -4.92
CA SER A 20 -5.66 20.42 -5.68
C SER A 20 -7.16 20.64 -5.41
N LEU A 21 -7.91 19.59 -5.04
CA LEU A 21 -9.35 19.64 -4.77
C LEU A 21 -9.68 19.92 -3.30
N LYS A 22 -8.67 20.18 -2.45
CA LYS A 22 -8.87 20.53 -1.02
C LYS A 22 -9.83 21.71 -0.83
N TYR A 23 -9.92 22.62 -1.80
CA TYR A 23 -10.87 23.73 -1.76
C TYR A 23 -12.33 23.29 -1.57
N PHE A 24 -12.71 22.10 -2.06
CA PHE A 24 -14.08 21.57 -1.99
C PHE A 24 -14.36 20.74 -0.73
N SER A 25 -13.38 20.52 0.15
CA SER A 25 -13.57 19.74 1.39
C SER A 25 -14.22 20.54 2.53
N ALA A 26 -14.23 21.86 2.42
CA ALA A 26 -14.81 22.77 3.41
C ALA A 26 -16.35 22.69 3.38
N GLY A 27 -16.95 22.31 4.51
CA GLY A 27 -18.38 22.47 4.77
C GLY A 27 -18.66 23.77 5.52
N SER A 28 -19.91 24.24 5.45
CA SER A 28 -20.34 25.47 6.12
C SER A 28 -21.54 25.22 7.03
N GLY A 29 -21.59 25.94 8.14
CA GLY A 29 -22.66 25.87 9.14
C GLY A 29 -22.58 24.65 10.05
N LYS A 30 -23.56 24.52 10.95
CA LYS A 30 -23.66 23.43 11.94
C LYS A 30 -23.89 22.05 11.30
N SER A 31 -24.42 22.03 10.09
CA SER A 31 -24.76 20.81 9.33
C SER A 31 -23.70 20.41 8.31
N ASP A 32 -22.55 21.10 8.29
CA ASP A 32 -21.38 20.76 7.47
C ASP A 32 -21.68 20.68 5.96
N GLU A 33 -22.56 21.56 5.46
CA GLU A 33 -23.08 21.49 4.10
C GLU A 33 -22.07 22.01 3.05
N PRO A 34 -21.77 21.24 1.99
CA PRO A 34 -20.73 21.57 1.01
C PRO A 34 -21.23 22.54 -0.08
N HIS A 35 -21.42 23.81 0.28
CA HIS A 35 -21.90 24.86 -0.63
C HIS A 35 -21.11 24.93 -1.96
N ARG A 36 -19.79 24.82 -1.89
CA ARG A 36 -18.91 24.83 -3.07
C ARG A 36 -19.16 23.65 -4.01
N ALA A 37 -19.40 22.45 -3.45
CA ALA A 37 -19.71 21.27 -4.25
C ALA A 37 -21.14 21.34 -4.81
N TYR A 38 -22.10 21.94 -4.08
CA TYR A 38 -23.44 22.23 -4.63
C TYR A 38 -23.36 23.10 -5.88
N PHE A 39 -22.61 24.20 -5.85
CA PHE A 39 -22.39 25.06 -7.02
C PHE A 39 -21.76 24.30 -8.19
N LEU A 40 -20.77 23.45 -7.93
CA LEU A 40 -20.15 22.62 -8.97
C LEU A 40 -21.18 21.66 -9.61
N THR A 41 -21.95 20.94 -8.78
CA THR A 41 -22.98 20.02 -9.30
C THR A 41 -24.09 20.74 -10.05
N TYR A 42 -24.48 21.93 -9.61
CA TYR A 42 -25.45 22.77 -10.30
C TYR A 42 -24.94 23.19 -11.68
N PHE A 43 -23.69 23.67 -11.76
CA PHE A 43 -23.08 24.07 -13.03
C PHE A 43 -23.00 22.89 -14.02
N ILE A 44 -22.56 21.72 -13.56
CA ILE A 44 -22.52 20.50 -14.38
C ILE A 44 -23.92 20.10 -14.84
N ALA A 45 -24.93 20.16 -13.96
CA ALA A 45 -26.31 19.82 -14.31
C ALA A 45 -26.88 20.77 -15.36
N VAL A 46 -26.62 22.08 -15.26
CA VAL A 46 -27.03 23.07 -16.25
C VAL A 46 -26.37 22.83 -17.60
N LEU A 47 -25.07 22.50 -17.63
CA LEU A 47 -24.36 22.14 -18.88
C LEU A 47 -25.01 20.96 -19.59
N PHE A 48 -25.31 19.88 -18.87
CA PHE A 48 -25.97 18.71 -19.48
C PHE A 48 -27.43 18.98 -19.88
N THR A 49 -28.13 19.84 -19.14
CA THR A 49 -29.51 20.24 -19.48
C THR A 49 -29.55 21.11 -20.74
N GLY A 50 -28.53 21.97 -20.94
CA GLY A 50 -28.41 22.86 -22.10
C GLY A 50 -28.26 22.14 -23.44
N ILE A 51 -27.87 20.85 -23.46
CA ILE A 51 -27.80 20.03 -24.67
C ILE A 51 -29.21 19.82 -25.29
N GLY A 52 -30.27 19.86 -24.47
CA GLY A 52 -31.66 19.81 -24.94
C GLY A 52 -32.10 18.48 -25.58
N GLN A 53 -31.20 17.49 -25.69
CA GLN A 53 -31.45 16.19 -26.30
C GLN A 53 -31.13 15.05 -25.34
N LEU A 54 -32.17 14.52 -24.69
CA LEU A 54 -32.06 13.45 -23.70
C LEU A 54 -31.37 12.19 -24.27
N ASN A 55 -31.61 11.87 -25.55
CA ASN A 55 -31.08 10.69 -26.22
C ASN A 55 -29.55 10.69 -26.33
N HIS A 56 -28.90 11.86 -26.32
CA HIS A 56 -27.44 11.95 -26.31
C HIS A 56 -26.86 11.89 -24.90
N VAL A 57 -27.59 12.38 -23.90
CA VAL A 57 -27.13 12.42 -22.50
C VAL A 57 -27.29 11.05 -21.82
N ALA A 58 -28.35 10.29 -22.14
CA ALA A 58 -28.67 9.03 -21.49
C ALA A 58 -27.57 7.94 -21.62
N PRO A 59 -26.92 7.73 -22.78
CA PRO A 59 -25.80 6.78 -22.89
C PRO A 59 -24.58 7.18 -22.05
N ILE A 60 -24.30 8.48 -21.96
CA ILE A 60 -23.16 9.02 -21.18
C ILE A 60 -23.37 8.70 -19.70
N ILE A 61 -24.52 9.07 -19.15
CA ILE A 61 -24.85 8.83 -17.74
C ILE A 61 -24.88 7.33 -17.43
N SER A 62 -25.50 6.53 -18.30
CA SER A 62 -25.55 5.07 -18.16
C SER A 62 -24.15 4.47 -18.06
N ASN A 63 -23.22 4.89 -18.91
CA ASN A 63 -21.85 4.38 -18.87
C ASN A 63 -21.09 4.76 -17.58
N PHE A 64 -21.30 5.96 -17.02
CA PHE A 64 -20.72 6.30 -15.71
C PHE A 64 -21.30 5.45 -14.56
N PHE A 65 -22.60 5.15 -14.58
CA PHE A 65 -23.20 4.24 -13.58
C PHE A 65 -22.70 2.80 -13.75
N LEU A 66 -22.66 2.29 -14.98
CA LEU A 66 -22.14 0.95 -15.26
C LEU A 66 -20.67 0.80 -14.87
N MET A 67 -19.85 1.83 -15.11
CA MET A 67 -18.46 1.86 -14.64
C MET A 67 -18.38 1.78 -13.11
N THR A 68 -19.23 2.53 -12.39
CA THR A 68 -19.26 2.49 -10.92
C THR A 68 -19.64 1.09 -10.43
N TYR A 69 -20.64 0.45 -11.03
CA TYR A 69 -21.01 -0.93 -10.72
C TYR A 69 -19.91 -1.93 -11.05
N ALA A 70 -19.22 -1.75 -12.19
CA ALA A 70 -18.08 -2.58 -12.56
C ALA A 70 -16.94 -2.46 -11.54
N LEU A 71 -16.60 -1.24 -11.12
CA LEU A 71 -15.56 -0.97 -10.13
C LEU A 71 -15.89 -1.55 -8.75
N VAL A 72 -17.13 -1.39 -8.28
CA VAL A 72 -17.57 -1.98 -6.99
C VAL A 72 -17.49 -3.51 -7.03
N ASN A 73 -17.98 -4.12 -8.11
CA ASN A 73 -17.93 -5.57 -8.30
C ASN A 73 -16.48 -6.08 -8.38
N TYR A 74 -15.63 -5.37 -9.13
CA TYR A 74 -14.21 -5.69 -9.24
C TYR A 74 -13.47 -5.51 -7.91
N SER A 75 -13.74 -4.44 -7.16
CA SER A 75 -13.12 -4.23 -5.84
C SER A 75 -13.48 -5.32 -4.85
N CYS A 76 -14.73 -5.81 -4.88
CA CYS A 76 -15.15 -6.94 -4.06
C CYS A 76 -14.41 -8.22 -4.45
N PHE A 77 -14.21 -8.46 -5.75
CA PHE A 77 -13.45 -9.61 -6.25
C PHE A 77 -11.97 -9.52 -5.85
N ASP A 78 -11.32 -8.38 -6.08
CA ASP A 78 -9.90 -8.17 -5.78
C ASP A 78 -9.62 -8.26 -4.27
N ALA A 79 -10.46 -7.65 -3.42
CA ALA A 79 -10.32 -7.77 -1.97
C ALA A 79 -10.45 -9.23 -1.48
N SER A 80 -11.38 -10.00 -2.05
CA SER A 80 -11.53 -11.44 -1.80
C SER A 80 -10.34 -12.26 -2.29
N LEU A 81 -9.73 -11.87 -3.41
CA LEU A 81 -8.57 -12.55 -3.97
C LEU A 81 -7.30 -12.26 -3.14
N ALA A 82 -7.14 -11.01 -2.72
CA ALA A 82 -6.05 -10.56 -1.86
C ALA A 82 -6.10 -11.18 -0.45
N LYS A 83 -7.29 -11.65 -0.03
CA LYS A 83 -7.58 -12.04 1.35
C LYS A 83 -7.18 -10.93 2.34
N ALA A 84 -7.55 -9.69 2.01
CA ALA A 84 -7.27 -8.55 2.87
C ALA A 84 -7.84 -8.78 4.28
N SER A 85 -7.09 -8.42 5.33
CA SER A 85 -7.44 -8.74 6.73
C SER A 85 -8.81 -8.23 7.16
N GLY A 86 -9.21 -7.06 6.67
CA GLY A 86 -10.52 -6.45 6.93
C GLY A 86 -11.67 -6.97 6.07
N TRP A 87 -11.40 -7.79 5.03
CA TRP A 87 -12.41 -8.27 4.10
C TRP A 87 -12.95 -9.63 4.52
N ARG A 88 -14.14 -9.64 5.16
CA ARG A 88 -14.85 -10.84 5.63
C ARG A 88 -16.35 -10.75 5.29
N PRO A 89 -16.75 -10.96 4.03
CA PRO A 89 -18.14 -10.87 3.63
C PRO A 89 -18.97 -11.95 4.36
N ALA A 90 -19.86 -11.52 5.25
CA ALA A 90 -20.72 -12.41 6.05
C ALA A 90 -21.98 -12.87 5.29
N PHE A 91 -22.24 -12.30 4.11
CA PHE A 91 -23.44 -12.60 3.35
C PHE A 91 -23.39 -13.99 2.71
N ARG A 92 -24.43 -14.80 2.95
CA ARG A 92 -24.48 -16.23 2.58
C ARG A 92 -24.32 -16.50 1.08
N TYR A 93 -24.88 -15.66 0.22
CA TYR A 93 -24.87 -15.85 -1.24
C TYR A 93 -23.74 -15.07 -1.93
N TYR A 94 -22.79 -14.54 -1.16
CA TYR A 94 -21.63 -13.87 -1.73
C TYR A 94 -20.69 -14.88 -2.39
N ASN A 95 -20.36 -14.66 -3.66
CA ASN A 95 -19.33 -15.42 -4.38
C ASN A 95 -18.43 -14.45 -5.15
N LYS A 96 -17.12 -14.54 -4.94
CA LYS A 96 -16.13 -13.69 -5.63
C LYS A 96 -16.20 -13.82 -7.16
N TRP A 97 -16.47 -15.02 -7.68
CA TRP A 97 -16.57 -15.25 -9.11
C TRP A 97 -17.82 -14.62 -9.72
N LEU A 98 -18.92 -14.57 -8.95
CA LEU A 98 -20.12 -13.84 -9.34
C LEU A 98 -19.86 -12.33 -9.42
N ALA A 99 -19.10 -11.78 -8.47
CA ALA A 99 -18.67 -10.39 -8.52
C ALA A 99 -17.82 -10.10 -9.76
N LEU A 100 -16.85 -10.98 -10.10
CA LEU A 100 -16.08 -10.84 -11.33
C LEU A 100 -16.96 -10.91 -12.58
N ALA A 101 -17.88 -11.86 -12.65
CA ALA A 101 -18.83 -11.98 -13.76
C ALA A 101 -19.70 -10.73 -13.89
N GLY A 102 -20.18 -10.16 -12.78
CA GLY A 102 -20.92 -8.90 -12.76
C GLY A 102 -20.11 -7.72 -13.29
N ALA A 103 -18.83 -7.62 -12.90
CA ALA A 103 -17.94 -6.57 -13.42
C ALA A 103 -17.73 -6.68 -14.94
N LEU A 104 -17.45 -7.89 -15.43
CA LEU A 104 -17.28 -8.14 -16.87
C LEU A 104 -18.56 -7.89 -17.66
N LEU A 105 -19.71 -8.25 -17.10
CA LEU A 105 -21.02 -7.99 -17.69
C LEU A 105 -21.30 -6.50 -17.79
N CYS A 106 -21.01 -5.71 -16.74
CA CYS A 106 -21.13 -4.26 -16.78
C CYS A 106 -20.25 -3.66 -17.90
N VAL A 107 -18.98 -4.07 -17.99
CA VAL A 107 -18.08 -3.59 -19.06
C VAL A 107 -18.59 -4.01 -20.44
N GLY A 108 -19.06 -5.24 -20.60
CA GLY A 108 -19.65 -5.74 -21.85
C GLY A 108 -20.86 -4.92 -22.30
N ILE A 109 -21.79 -4.62 -21.38
CA ILE A 109 -22.95 -3.78 -21.68
C ILE A 109 -22.52 -2.36 -22.06
N MET A 110 -21.49 -1.78 -21.41
CA MET A 110 -20.97 -0.45 -21.80
C MET A 110 -20.54 -0.41 -23.27
N PHE A 111 -19.82 -1.43 -23.74
CA PHE A 111 -19.40 -1.52 -25.15
C PHE A 111 -20.58 -1.73 -26.11
N ILE A 112 -21.62 -2.47 -25.68
CA ILE A 112 -22.85 -2.68 -26.46
C ILE A 112 -23.66 -1.38 -26.60
N ILE A 113 -23.79 -0.60 -25.52
CA ILE A 113 -24.52 0.67 -25.54
C ILE A 113 -23.84 1.64 -26.50
N ASN A 114 -22.55 1.89 -26.29
CA ASN A 114 -21.79 2.83 -27.09
C ASN A 114 -20.28 2.67 -26.83
N TRP A 115 -19.57 2.11 -27.82
CA TRP A 115 -18.15 1.77 -27.69
C TRP A 115 -17.23 2.98 -27.48
N TYR A 116 -17.49 4.13 -28.13
CA TYR A 116 -16.60 5.30 -28.03
C TYR A 116 -16.73 5.97 -26.66
N THR A 117 -17.96 6.14 -26.17
CA THR A 117 -18.18 6.67 -24.81
C THR A 117 -17.68 5.71 -23.74
N ALA A 118 -17.81 4.39 -23.94
CA ALA A 118 -17.24 3.39 -23.04
C ALA A 118 -15.72 3.52 -22.95
N LEU A 119 -15.02 3.68 -24.07
CA LEU A 119 -13.58 3.87 -24.10
C LEU A 119 -13.15 5.15 -23.37
N ILE A 120 -13.87 6.27 -23.58
CA ILE A 120 -13.63 7.52 -22.86
C ILE A 120 -13.76 7.32 -21.34
N THR A 121 -14.84 6.68 -20.88
CA THR A 121 -15.04 6.42 -19.45
C THR A 121 -13.95 5.51 -18.86
N LEU A 122 -13.53 4.47 -19.59
CA LEU A 122 -12.44 3.57 -19.19
C LEU A 122 -11.10 4.30 -19.06
N VAL A 123 -10.77 5.17 -20.02
CA VAL A 123 -9.55 5.98 -19.99
C VAL A 123 -9.56 6.95 -18.80
N ILE A 124 -10.67 7.64 -18.55
CA ILE A 124 -10.80 8.57 -17.42
C ILE A 124 -10.66 7.82 -16.09
N SER A 125 -11.40 6.73 -15.89
CA SER A 125 -11.32 5.94 -14.65
C SER A 125 -9.94 5.30 -14.46
N GLY A 126 -9.32 4.79 -15.54
CA GLY A 126 -7.97 4.26 -15.51
C GLY A 126 -6.91 5.33 -15.20
N GLY A 127 -7.05 6.53 -15.76
CA GLY A 127 -6.19 7.68 -15.46
C GLY A 127 -6.26 8.09 -13.99
N ILE A 128 -7.46 8.17 -13.43
CA ILE A 128 -7.67 8.43 -12.00
C ILE A 128 -7.01 7.33 -11.16
N PHE A 129 -7.22 6.06 -11.51
CA PHE A 129 -6.61 4.93 -10.78
C PHE A 129 -5.07 4.97 -10.81
N LEU A 130 -4.46 5.26 -11.96
CA LEU A 130 -3.01 5.39 -12.11
C LEU A 130 -2.46 6.58 -11.32
N TYR A 131 -3.18 7.70 -11.32
CA TYR A 131 -2.81 8.87 -10.52
C TYR A 131 -2.78 8.56 -9.03
N VAL A 132 -3.83 7.91 -8.49
CA VAL A 132 -3.88 7.55 -7.07
C VAL A 132 -2.77 6.55 -6.73
N ARG A 133 -2.54 5.56 -7.60
CA ARG A 133 -1.50 4.54 -7.41
C ARG A 133 -0.08 5.13 -7.37
N THR A 134 0.19 6.15 -8.18
CA THR A 134 1.51 6.78 -8.26
C THR A 134 1.73 7.79 -7.12
N THR A 135 0.69 8.53 -6.74
CA THR A 135 0.76 9.54 -5.68
C THR A 135 0.92 8.92 -4.29
N LYS A 136 0.43 7.68 -4.07
CA LYS A 136 0.47 6.96 -2.78
C LYS A 136 0.10 7.88 -1.60
N PRO A 137 -1.12 8.46 -1.59
CA PRO A 137 -1.52 9.34 -0.50
C PRO A 137 -1.51 8.56 0.82
N GLU A 138 -1.06 9.21 1.90
CA GLU A 138 -1.12 8.64 3.24
C GLU A 138 -2.58 8.63 3.72
N VAL A 139 -3.26 7.52 3.43
CA VAL A 139 -4.66 7.31 3.78
C VAL A 139 -4.78 6.25 4.86
N ASN A 140 -5.71 6.44 5.79
CA ASN A 140 -5.92 5.55 6.93
C ASN A 140 -6.63 4.22 6.57
N TRP A 141 -6.99 4.03 5.30
CA TRP A 141 -7.58 2.79 4.82
C TRP A 141 -6.52 1.98 4.05
N GLY A 142 -6.37 0.70 4.41
CA GLY A 142 -5.36 -0.18 3.81
C GLY A 142 -5.60 -0.47 2.32
N SER A 143 -4.53 -0.81 1.59
CA SER A 143 -4.60 -1.11 0.16
C SER A 143 -4.69 -2.62 -0.12
N SER A 144 -5.47 -3.02 -1.13
CA SER A 144 -5.45 -4.41 -1.63
C SER A 144 -4.09 -4.79 -2.21
N VAL A 145 -3.33 -3.83 -2.75
CA VAL A 145 -1.98 -4.04 -3.29
C VAL A 145 -1.00 -4.42 -2.18
N GLU A 146 -1.10 -3.78 -1.02
CA GLU A 146 -0.29 -4.09 0.16
C GLU A 146 -0.65 -5.48 0.71
N ALA A 147 -1.95 -5.80 0.78
CA ALA A 147 -2.42 -7.12 1.17
C ALA A 147 -1.90 -8.22 0.24
N HIS A 148 -1.93 -8.01 -1.08
CA HIS A 148 -1.33 -8.93 -2.06
C HIS A 148 0.18 -9.08 -1.86
N THR A 149 0.88 -7.98 -1.61
CA THR A 149 2.34 -7.99 -1.40
C THR A 149 2.71 -8.79 -0.14
N TYR A 150 2.01 -8.54 0.96
CA TYR A 150 2.18 -9.26 2.21
C TYR A 150 1.89 -10.76 2.04
N ARG A 151 0.76 -11.10 1.41
CA ARG A 151 0.37 -12.49 1.15
C ARG A 151 1.39 -13.21 0.27
N ARG A 152 1.89 -12.56 -0.79
CA ARG A 152 2.93 -13.12 -1.65
C ARG A 152 4.24 -13.32 -0.90
N ALA A 153 4.63 -12.38 -0.05
CA ALA A 153 5.83 -12.52 0.79
C ALA A 153 5.68 -13.70 1.76
N LEU A 154 4.55 -13.82 2.46
CA LEU A 154 4.26 -14.93 3.36
C LEU A 154 4.25 -16.29 2.63
N ASP A 155 3.48 -16.40 1.54
CA ASP A 155 3.41 -17.63 0.74
C ASP A 155 4.79 -17.99 0.16
N ALA A 156 5.63 -17.01 -0.18
CA ALA A 156 7.00 -17.24 -0.64
C ALA A 156 7.92 -17.72 0.48
N THR A 157 7.87 -17.10 1.66
CA THR A 157 8.67 -17.51 2.83
C THR A 157 8.30 -18.91 3.29
N LEU A 158 7.02 -19.25 3.36
CA LEU A 158 6.57 -20.61 3.70
C LEU A 158 6.98 -21.64 2.65
N LYS A 159 7.02 -21.27 1.37
CA LYS A 159 7.56 -22.15 0.32
C LYS A 159 9.05 -22.39 0.48
N LEU A 160 9.81 -21.41 0.97
CA LEU A 160 11.25 -21.56 1.20
C LEU A 160 11.57 -22.56 2.32
N GLU A 161 10.68 -22.72 3.31
CA GLU A 161 10.81 -23.71 4.39
C GLU A 161 10.91 -25.16 3.85
N GLY A 162 10.17 -25.46 2.78
CA GLY A 162 10.16 -26.79 2.15
C GLY A 162 11.31 -27.04 1.16
N VAL A 163 12.17 -26.05 0.88
CA VAL A 163 13.26 -26.19 -0.09
C VAL A 163 14.49 -26.80 0.58
N GLN A 164 14.95 -27.95 0.08
CA GLN A 164 16.19 -28.55 0.56
C GLN A 164 17.40 -27.67 0.23
N GLU A 165 18.25 -27.41 1.22
CA GLU A 165 19.51 -26.70 1.01
C GLU A 165 20.44 -27.51 0.10
N HIS A 166 20.85 -26.91 -1.01
CA HIS A 166 21.92 -27.45 -1.85
C HIS A 166 23.12 -26.51 -1.84
N VAL A 167 24.33 -27.07 -1.74
CA VAL A 167 25.61 -26.33 -1.68
C VAL A 167 25.76 -25.33 -2.84
N LYS A 168 25.22 -25.67 -4.03
CA LYS A 168 25.24 -24.80 -5.22
C LYS A 168 24.32 -23.58 -5.14
N ASN A 169 23.35 -23.60 -4.23
CA ASN A 169 22.38 -22.52 -4.01
C ASN A 169 22.70 -21.70 -2.74
N PHE A 170 23.91 -21.82 -2.21
CA PHE A 170 24.34 -21.05 -1.04
C PHE A 170 24.22 -19.54 -1.30
N ARG A 171 23.53 -18.84 -0.40
CA ARG A 171 23.42 -17.38 -0.38
C ARG A 171 23.83 -16.88 1.00
N PRO A 172 24.86 -16.03 1.13
CA PRO A 172 25.33 -15.56 2.44
C PRO A 172 24.31 -14.59 3.04
N GLN A 173 23.64 -15.00 4.11
CA GLN A 173 22.77 -14.11 4.87
C GLN A 173 23.63 -13.41 5.92
N MET A 174 23.42 -12.13 6.16
CA MET A 174 24.32 -11.33 7.00
C MET A 174 23.58 -10.59 8.09
N LEU A 175 24.06 -10.74 9.32
CA LEU A 175 23.72 -9.86 10.43
C LEU A 175 24.90 -8.92 10.66
N VAL A 176 24.74 -7.66 10.29
CA VAL A 176 25.75 -6.62 10.46
C VAL A 176 25.37 -5.79 11.68
N LEU A 177 26.20 -5.84 12.72
CA LEU A 177 25.99 -5.06 13.94
C LEU A 177 26.49 -3.62 13.73
N THR A 178 25.72 -2.85 12.96
CA THR A 178 26.05 -1.48 12.57
C THR A 178 25.85 -0.49 13.70
N GLY A 179 24.97 -0.79 14.67
CA GLY A 179 24.42 0.25 15.54
C GLY A 179 23.60 1.22 14.70
N ASN A 180 23.70 2.52 15.00
CA ASN A 180 23.16 3.56 14.12
C ASN A 180 23.89 3.52 12.76
N PRO A 181 23.20 3.29 11.62
CA PRO A 181 23.86 3.16 10.33
C PRO A 181 24.58 4.44 9.88
N VAL A 182 24.17 5.60 10.41
CA VAL A 182 24.80 6.89 10.14
C VAL A 182 26.22 6.97 10.72
N SER A 183 26.46 6.36 11.89
CA SER A 183 27.78 6.42 12.54
C SER A 183 28.79 5.46 11.90
N ARG A 184 28.33 4.38 11.27
CA ARG A 184 29.19 3.35 10.67
C ARG A 184 28.78 2.96 9.24
N PRO A 185 28.79 3.90 8.28
CA PRO A 185 28.38 3.62 6.91
C PRO A 185 29.26 2.57 6.21
N ALA A 186 30.55 2.52 6.54
CA ALA A 186 31.49 1.57 5.94
C ALA A 186 31.12 0.10 6.18
N LEU A 187 30.49 -0.22 7.32
CA LEU A 187 30.01 -1.58 7.62
C LEU A 187 28.80 -1.97 6.76
N VAL A 188 27.91 -1.00 6.52
CA VAL A 188 26.76 -1.19 5.63
C VAL A 188 27.23 -1.40 4.19
N ASP A 189 28.18 -0.57 3.73
CA ASP A 189 28.74 -0.68 2.38
C ASP A 189 29.47 -2.02 2.19
N LEU A 190 30.26 -2.44 3.17
CA LEU A 190 30.91 -3.75 3.15
C LEU A 190 29.88 -4.88 3.05
N GLY A 191 28.83 -4.86 3.88
CA GLY A 191 27.75 -5.86 3.81
C GLY A 191 27.02 -5.84 2.47
N SER A 192 26.80 -4.66 1.89
CA SER A 192 26.20 -4.51 0.56
C SER A 192 27.12 -5.02 -0.56
N LEU A 193 28.44 -4.83 -0.43
CA LEU A 193 29.43 -5.36 -1.37
C LEU A 193 29.52 -6.88 -1.32
N VAL A 194 29.46 -7.48 -0.13
CA VAL A 194 29.53 -8.96 -0.04
C VAL A 194 28.21 -9.61 -0.49
N SER A 195 27.06 -9.02 -0.13
CA SER A 195 25.75 -9.57 -0.52
C SER A 195 25.34 -9.26 -1.97
N HIS A 196 25.95 -8.24 -2.60
CA HIS A 196 25.57 -7.69 -3.91
C HIS A 196 24.06 -7.39 -4.06
N GLY A 197 23.34 -7.25 -2.94
CA GLY A 197 21.89 -7.06 -2.93
C GLY A 197 21.07 -8.27 -3.40
N TYR A 198 21.65 -9.49 -3.40
CA TYR A 198 20.99 -10.75 -3.73
C TYR A 198 20.69 -11.65 -2.52
N SER A 199 21.19 -11.26 -1.35
CA SER A 199 21.06 -12.04 -0.11
C SER A 199 20.46 -11.19 0.99
N LEU A 200 19.88 -11.85 2.00
CA LEU A 200 19.29 -11.18 3.15
C LEU A 200 20.38 -10.49 3.97
N MET A 201 20.21 -9.20 4.23
CA MET A 201 21.08 -8.42 5.10
C MET A 201 20.23 -7.75 6.18
N ILE A 202 20.63 -7.90 7.44
CA ILE A 202 19.99 -7.28 8.61
C ILE A 202 21.04 -6.39 9.28
N CYS A 203 20.72 -5.10 9.43
CA CYS A 203 21.50 -4.14 10.19
C CYS A 203 20.95 -4.09 11.63
N GLY A 204 21.71 -4.65 12.57
CA GLY A 204 21.35 -4.72 13.97
C GLY A 204 21.84 -3.51 14.77
N HIS A 205 20.95 -2.93 15.57
CA HIS A 205 21.27 -1.86 16.51
C HIS A 205 20.80 -2.22 17.91
N VAL A 206 21.73 -2.31 18.85
CA VAL A 206 21.45 -2.50 20.28
C VAL A 206 21.46 -1.14 20.96
N ILE A 207 20.32 -0.71 21.47
CA ILE A 207 20.17 0.51 22.26
C ILE A 207 20.29 0.13 23.74
N LEU A 208 21.24 0.77 24.43
CA LEU A 208 21.46 0.59 25.85
C LEU A 208 20.45 1.44 26.62
N ASP A 209 19.30 0.86 26.92
CA ASP A 209 18.26 1.49 27.72
C ASP A 209 17.48 0.42 28.50
N ASN A 210 16.62 0.85 29.41
CA ASN A 210 15.69 -0.02 30.11
C ASN A 210 14.54 -0.39 29.14
N PRO A 211 14.24 -1.69 28.90
CA PRO A 211 13.26 -2.15 27.90
C PRO A 211 11.82 -1.61 28.07
N LEU A 212 11.51 -0.96 29.19
CA LEU A 212 10.20 -0.37 29.47
C LEU A 212 9.97 0.97 28.74
N VAL A 213 10.99 1.60 28.17
CA VAL A 213 10.88 2.88 27.46
C VAL A 213 10.78 2.64 25.94
N ASN A 214 9.55 2.47 25.45
CA ASN A 214 9.28 2.01 24.08
C ASN A 214 9.23 3.15 23.02
N ILE A 215 9.07 4.40 23.44
CA ILE A 215 8.75 5.53 22.52
C ILE A 215 9.93 5.92 21.62
N LYS A 216 11.18 5.80 22.09
CA LYS A 216 12.36 6.19 21.30
C LYS A 216 12.71 5.18 20.19
N ILE A 217 12.16 3.96 20.25
CA ILE A 217 12.57 2.85 19.38
C ILE A 217 12.00 3.04 17.97
N SER A 218 10.72 3.43 17.86
CA SER A 218 10.06 3.65 16.57
C SER A 218 10.78 4.72 15.75
N ASP A 219 11.11 5.84 16.37
CA ASP A 219 11.70 7.00 15.69
C ASP A 219 13.12 6.68 15.21
N GLN A 220 13.91 6.00 16.05
CA GLN A 220 15.26 5.57 15.66
C GLN A 220 15.21 4.51 14.55
N LYS A 221 14.23 3.61 14.58
CA LYS A 221 14.01 2.62 13.53
C LYS A 221 13.67 3.27 12.20
N GLU A 222 12.70 4.19 12.20
CA GLU A 222 12.27 4.89 10.99
C GLU A 222 13.41 5.71 10.38
N ASN A 223 14.16 6.44 11.20
CA ASN A 223 15.34 7.19 10.75
C ASN A 223 16.41 6.29 10.12
N GLY A 224 16.69 5.12 10.72
CA GLY A 224 17.64 4.16 10.18
C GLY A 224 17.18 3.56 8.85
N GLU A 225 15.90 3.19 8.74
CA GLU A 225 15.30 2.70 7.49
C GLU A 225 15.32 3.76 6.38
N ALA A 226 15.00 5.01 6.71
CA ALA A 226 15.06 6.13 5.77
C ALA A 226 16.48 6.35 5.24
N TRP A 227 17.50 6.25 6.11
CA TRP A 227 18.89 6.35 5.71
C TRP A 227 19.32 5.20 4.77
N LEU A 228 18.95 3.95 5.08
CA LEU A 228 19.25 2.79 4.23
C LEU A 228 18.59 2.92 2.85
N LYS A 229 17.32 3.36 2.80
CA LYS A 229 16.60 3.64 1.55
C LYS A 229 17.32 4.71 0.72
N LYS A 230 17.76 5.81 1.36
CA LYS A 230 18.50 6.89 0.69
C LYS A 230 19.83 6.42 0.11
N ARG A 231 20.52 5.49 0.78
CA ARG A 231 21.80 4.89 0.32
C ARG A 231 21.60 3.71 -0.65
N ASN A 232 20.36 3.36 -0.99
CA ASN A 232 20.01 2.20 -1.82
C ASN A 232 20.59 0.87 -1.30
N ALA A 233 20.74 0.75 0.03
CA ALA A 233 21.21 -0.46 0.67
C ALA A 233 20.02 -1.42 0.88
N LYS A 234 20.06 -2.61 0.27
CA LYS A 234 19.03 -3.64 0.42
C LYS A 234 19.20 -4.41 1.73
N ALA A 235 18.85 -3.75 2.85
CA ALA A 235 18.95 -4.34 4.17
C ALA A 235 17.72 -3.99 5.03
N PHE A 236 17.35 -4.89 5.93
CA PHE A 236 16.37 -4.62 7.00
C PHE A 236 17.09 -3.98 8.19
N TYR A 237 16.46 -3.01 8.84
CA TYR A 237 16.99 -2.40 10.06
C TYR A 237 16.24 -2.91 11.29
N GLN A 238 16.97 -3.53 12.21
CA GLN A 238 16.41 -4.11 13.42
C GLN A 238 17.04 -3.48 14.66
N THR A 239 16.20 -2.86 15.48
CA THR A 239 16.57 -2.24 16.75
C THR A 239 16.11 -3.11 17.91
N ILE A 240 16.99 -3.37 18.88
CA ILE A 240 16.66 -4.06 20.15
C ILE A 240 17.15 -3.20 21.32
N VAL A 241 16.33 -3.09 22.36
CA VAL A 241 16.73 -2.46 23.63
C VAL A 241 17.18 -3.55 24.59
N ALA A 242 18.38 -3.39 25.15
CA ALA A 242 18.93 -4.33 26.11
C ALA A 242 19.82 -3.62 27.14
N PRO A 243 19.91 -4.14 28.38
CA PRO A 243 20.75 -3.54 29.42
C PRO A 243 22.25 -3.63 29.11
N THR A 244 22.65 -4.56 28.23
CA THR A 244 24.04 -4.70 27.79
C THR A 244 24.08 -5.06 26.31
N VAL A 245 25.16 -4.64 25.64
CA VAL A 245 25.39 -4.97 24.21
C VAL A 245 25.37 -6.48 24.00
N ARG A 246 25.98 -7.25 24.91
CA ARG A 246 26.02 -8.71 24.83
C ARG A 246 24.62 -9.34 24.80
N HIS A 247 23.76 -8.96 25.73
CA HIS A 247 22.39 -9.51 25.77
C HIS A 247 21.58 -9.11 24.52
N GLY A 248 21.71 -7.86 24.06
CA GLY A 248 21.04 -7.40 22.84
C GLY A 248 21.54 -8.12 21.58
N THR A 249 22.85 -8.35 21.46
CA THR A 249 23.44 -9.08 20.35
C THR A 249 23.02 -10.55 20.33
N ILE A 250 22.95 -11.22 21.49
CA ILE A 250 22.46 -12.60 21.59
C ILE A 250 21.00 -12.68 21.16
N ALA A 251 20.16 -11.74 21.59
CA ALA A 251 18.76 -11.67 21.18
C ALA A 251 18.64 -11.44 19.66
N LEU A 252 19.42 -10.53 19.09
CA LEU A 252 19.48 -10.31 17.63
C LEU A 252 19.88 -11.58 16.88
N LEU A 253 20.92 -12.28 17.36
CA LEU A 253 21.40 -13.53 16.77
C LEU A 253 20.29 -14.59 16.76
N GLN A 254 19.60 -14.79 17.88
CA GLN A 254 18.52 -15.78 17.99
C GLN A 254 17.35 -15.48 17.05
N VAL A 255 16.92 -14.22 16.97
CA VAL A 255 15.81 -13.81 16.10
C VAL A 255 16.20 -13.84 14.62
N SER A 256 17.46 -13.54 14.30
CA SER A 256 17.95 -13.59 12.92
C SER A 256 18.19 -15.00 12.38
N ASN A 257 18.28 -15.99 13.26
CA ASN A 257 18.55 -17.40 12.92
C ASN A 257 17.27 -18.22 12.69
N ASP A 258 16.19 -17.57 12.26
CA ASP A 258 14.95 -18.26 11.88
C ASP A 258 15.23 -19.34 10.82
N GLU A 259 14.43 -20.41 10.71
CA GLU A 259 14.78 -21.60 9.92
C GLU A 259 15.01 -21.35 8.42
N CYS A 260 14.40 -20.31 7.86
CA CYS A 260 14.67 -19.85 6.49
C CYS A 260 16.03 -19.10 6.35
N SER A 261 16.63 -18.74 7.47
CA SER A 261 17.84 -17.92 7.63
C SER A 261 19.00 -18.66 8.33
N ARG A 262 19.14 -19.98 8.09
CA ARG A 262 20.05 -20.88 8.82
C ARG A 262 21.56 -20.62 8.65
N ARG A 263 22.00 -19.65 7.83
CA ARG A 263 23.45 -19.33 7.67
C ARG A 263 23.70 -17.83 7.70
N SER A 264 23.55 -17.25 8.89
CA SER A 264 23.92 -15.85 9.16
C SER A 264 25.43 -15.72 9.39
N VAL A 265 26.09 -14.87 8.60
CA VAL A 265 27.47 -14.42 8.83
C VAL A 265 27.39 -13.16 9.69
N LEU A 266 27.97 -13.22 10.88
CA LEU A 266 28.03 -12.08 11.79
C LEU A 266 29.22 -11.18 11.42
N ALA A 267 28.94 -9.92 11.06
CA ALA A 267 29.97 -8.90 10.89
C ALA A 267 29.91 -7.91 12.07
N TYR A 268 30.98 -7.85 12.86
CA TYR A 268 31.10 -6.95 14.02
C TYR A 268 32.49 -6.30 14.07
N ARG A 269 32.52 -5.01 14.39
CA ARG A 269 33.74 -4.28 14.72
C ARG A 269 33.66 -3.87 16.21
N PRO A 270 34.51 -4.44 17.09
CA PRO A 270 34.60 -3.99 18.48
C PRO A 270 35.11 -2.54 18.52
N GLU A 271 34.49 -1.71 19.38
CA GLU A 271 35.10 -0.43 19.77
C GLU A 271 36.25 -0.74 20.71
N ILE A 272 37.44 -0.23 20.38
CA ILE A 272 38.58 -0.11 21.30
C ILE A 272 38.48 1.28 21.92
#